data_AF-A0A561TY04-F1
#
_entry.id   AF-A0A561TY04-F1
#
_cell.length_a   1.000
_cell.length_b   1.000
_cell.length_c   1.000
_cell.angle_alpha   90.00
_cell.angle_beta   90.00
_cell.angle_gamma   90.00
#
_symmetry.space_group_name_H-M   'P 1'
#
loop_
_entity.id
_entity.type
_entity.pdbx_description
1 polymer ?
#
loop_
_entity_poly.entity_id
_entity_poly.type
_entity_poly.pdbx_seq_one_letter_code
_entity_poly.pdbx_strand_id
1 'polypeptide(L)'
;MAEAVAVDGDRIVPGASPAPDDQLMGEAAAALVRQEPYERIEDWLWRRGRDLSAAYQSALEQAGELAPKRGGRLSFGSQRVEPADTPARRRAAGRWAEREPVLAALAAVVGIDGEDPGEEPGFDDEAVTTVVAIVHDAGMELEAVRQRRSIENAAFANVWRGP
;
A
#
# COMPACT_ATOMS: atom_id res chain seq x y z
N MET A 1 -21.84 11.54 -10.96
CA MET A 1 -20.72 11.08 -11.79
C MET A 1 -20.52 9.61 -11.48
N ALA A 2 -20.45 8.73 -12.47
CA ALA A 2 -20.23 7.31 -12.20
C ALA A 2 -18.77 7.13 -11.75
N GLU A 3 -18.56 6.45 -10.63
CA GLU A 3 -17.22 6.11 -10.14
C GLU A 3 -16.73 4.84 -10.83
N ALA A 4 -15.41 4.64 -10.93
CA ALA A 4 -14.83 3.41 -11.50
C ALA A 4 -15.06 2.21 -10.56
N VAL A 5 -15.22 2.46 -9.26
CA VAL A 5 -15.40 1.48 -8.19
C VAL A 5 -16.29 2.12 -7.13
N ALA A 6 -17.18 1.35 -6.49
CA ALA A 6 -17.92 1.76 -5.30
C ALA A 6 -17.71 0.74 -4.17
N VAL A 7 -18.00 1.15 -2.94
CA VAL A 7 -17.95 0.28 -1.77
C VAL A 7 -19.39 0.06 -1.27
N ASP A 8 -19.75 -1.20 -1.06
CA ASP A 8 -21.02 -1.60 -0.43
C ASP A 8 -20.71 -2.48 0.77
N GLY A 9 -20.79 -1.89 1.97
CA GLY A 9 -20.29 -2.52 3.19
C GLY A 9 -18.81 -2.89 3.06
N ASP A 10 -18.48 -4.17 3.20
CA ASP A 10 -17.11 -4.68 3.06
C ASP A 10 -16.77 -5.17 1.64
N ARG A 11 -17.62 -4.88 0.64
CA ARG A 11 -17.48 -5.39 -0.74
C ARG A 11 -17.11 -4.32 -1.74
N ILE A 12 -16.31 -4.70 -2.72
CA ILE A 12 -15.94 -3.85 -3.85
C ILE A 12 -16.94 -4.05 -4.98
N VAL A 13 -17.70 -3.01 -5.31
CA VAL A 13 -18.68 -3.00 -6.41
C VAL A 13 -18.04 -2.34 -7.64
N PRO A 14 -17.83 -3.07 -8.75
CA PRO A 14 -17.24 -2.49 -9.96
C PRO A 14 -18.18 -1.45 -10.59
N GLY A 15 -17.66 -0.25 -10.84
CA GLY A 15 -18.42 0.84 -11.44
C GLY A 15 -18.52 0.75 -12.97
N ALA A 16 -19.36 1.64 -13.53
CA ALA A 16 -19.56 1.79 -14.98
C ALA A 16 -18.62 2.81 -15.63
N SER A 17 -17.85 3.56 -14.83
CA SER A 17 -16.93 4.57 -15.34
C SER A 17 -15.69 3.94 -15.95
N PRO A 18 -15.09 4.56 -16.99
CA PRO A 18 -13.79 4.13 -17.49
C PRO A 18 -12.73 4.16 -16.38
N ALA A 19 -11.74 3.27 -16.54
CA ALA A 19 -10.61 3.19 -15.63
C ALA A 19 -9.89 4.55 -15.54
N PRO A 20 -9.28 4.87 -14.38
CA PRO A 20 -8.44 6.06 -14.25
C PRO A 20 -7.30 6.06 -15.28
N ASP A 21 -6.84 7.25 -15.67
CA ASP A 21 -5.73 7.41 -16.64
C ASP A 21 -4.39 6.87 -16.12
N ASP A 22 -4.28 6.61 -14.81
CA ASP A 22 -3.13 5.96 -14.21
C ASP A 22 -3.12 4.46 -14.54
N GLN A 23 -2.03 3.98 -15.13
CA GLN A 23 -1.90 2.59 -15.57
C GLN A 23 -2.11 1.59 -14.43
N LEU A 24 -1.51 1.82 -13.25
CA LEU A 24 -1.60 0.90 -12.12
C LEU A 24 -3.02 0.88 -11.54
N MET A 25 -3.70 2.03 -11.55
CA MET A 25 -5.12 2.11 -11.20
C MET A 25 -6.01 1.41 -12.23
N GLY A 26 -5.70 1.53 -13.52
CA GLY A 26 -6.43 0.82 -14.57
C GLY A 26 -6.27 -0.69 -14.48
N GLU A 27 -5.06 -1.18 -14.20
CA GLU A 27 -4.81 -2.59 -13.92
C GLU A 27 -5.57 -3.07 -12.67
N ALA A 28 -5.63 -2.25 -11.62
CA ALA A 28 -6.41 -2.56 -10.42
C ALA A 28 -7.92 -2.66 -10.73
N ALA A 29 -8.48 -1.72 -11.49
CA ALA A 29 -9.88 -1.75 -11.90
C ALA A 29 -10.20 -2.95 -12.82
N ALA A 30 -9.26 -3.33 -13.69
CA ALA A 30 -9.40 -4.51 -14.55
C ALA A 30 -9.35 -5.84 -13.78
N ALA A 31 -8.70 -5.87 -12.61
CA ALA A 31 -8.58 -7.05 -11.77
C ALA A 31 -9.81 -7.32 -10.88
N LEU A 32 -10.84 -6.48 -10.95
CA LEU A 32 -12.09 -6.61 -10.18
C LEU A 32 -12.99 -7.72 -10.73
N VAL A 33 -13.56 -8.50 -9.82
CA VAL A 33 -14.56 -9.51 -10.15
C VAL A 33 -15.91 -8.84 -10.36
N ARG A 34 -16.46 -8.91 -11.58
CA ARG A 34 -17.76 -8.31 -11.95
C ARG A 34 -18.96 -9.23 -11.76
N GLN A 35 -18.77 -10.38 -11.13
CA GLN A 35 -19.84 -11.36 -10.87
C GLN A 35 -20.30 -11.25 -9.42
N GLU A 36 -21.62 -11.29 -9.22
CA GLU A 36 -22.17 -11.41 -7.88
C GLU A 36 -22.04 -12.86 -7.37
N PRO A 37 -21.72 -13.07 -6.07
CA PRO A 37 -21.50 -12.04 -5.06
C PRO A 37 -20.14 -11.33 -5.23
N TYR A 38 -20.15 -10.00 -5.13
CA TYR A 38 -18.93 -9.19 -5.27
C TYR A 38 -17.88 -9.53 -4.21
N GLU A 39 -16.61 -9.38 -4.57
CA GLU A 39 -15.47 -9.73 -3.71
C GLU A 39 -15.37 -8.78 -2.50
N ARG A 40 -14.97 -9.32 -1.35
CA ARG A 40 -14.68 -8.50 -0.16
C ARG A 40 -13.41 -7.68 -0.40
N ILE A 41 -13.34 -6.50 0.18
CA ILE A 41 -12.19 -5.59 0.08
C ILE A 41 -10.91 -6.31 0.54
N GLU A 42 -10.98 -7.01 1.67
CA GLU A 42 -9.87 -7.77 2.25
C GLU A 42 -9.31 -8.83 1.28
N ASP A 43 -10.19 -9.66 0.72
CA ASP A 43 -9.82 -10.73 -0.21
C ASP A 43 -9.13 -10.17 -1.48
N TRP A 44 -9.68 -9.07 -2.00
CA TRP A 44 -9.11 -8.38 -3.14
C TRP A 44 -7.73 -7.80 -2.82
N LEU A 45 -7.55 -7.17 -1.66
CA LEU A 45 -6.26 -6.62 -1.21
C LEU A 45 -5.19 -7.72 -1.12
N TRP A 46 -5.53 -8.88 -0.53
CA TRP A 46 -4.61 -10.02 -0.45
C TRP A 46 -4.21 -10.56 -1.82
N ARG A 47 -5.16 -10.66 -2.74
CA ARG A 47 -4.92 -11.15 -4.10
C ARG A 47 -4.11 -10.15 -4.93
N ARG A 48 -4.43 -8.86 -4.83
CA ARG A 48 -3.80 -7.78 -5.62
C ARG A 48 -2.43 -7.38 -5.09
N GLY A 49 -2.22 -7.49 -3.77
CA GLY A 49 -1.00 -7.08 -3.08
C GLY A 49 0.23 -7.93 -3.43
N ARG A 50 0.04 -9.12 -4.01
CA ARG A 50 1.16 -9.95 -4.48
C ARG A 50 1.95 -9.21 -5.56
N ASP A 51 3.26 -9.08 -5.34
CA ASP A 51 4.22 -8.38 -6.20
C ASP A 51 3.94 -6.88 -6.45
N LEU A 52 2.96 -6.30 -5.75
CA LEU A 52 2.51 -4.93 -5.95
C LEU A 52 3.63 -3.91 -5.71
N SER A 53 4.44 -4.11 -4.67
CA SER A 53 5.57 -3.24 -4.37
C SER A 53 6.60 -3.22 -5.51
N ALA A 54 6.87 -4.38 -6.13
CA ALA A 54 7.82 -4.47 -7.24
C ALA A 54 7.26 -3.80 -8.50
N ALA A 55 5.95 -3.93 -8.75
CA ALA A 55 5.27 -3.25 -9.85
C ALA A 55 5.34 -1.72 -9.70
N TYR A 56 5.05 -1.18 -8.51
CA TYR A 56 5.18 0.26 -8.25
C TYR A 56 6.61 0.76 -8.40
N GLN A 57 7.61 0.01 -7.87
CA GLN A 57 9.01 0.39 -8.04
C GLN A 57 9.40 0.46 -9.52
N SER A 58 9.05 -0.57 -10.30
CA SER A 58 9.33 -0.62 -11.73
C SER A 58 8.67 0.54 -12.49
N ALA A 59 7.42 0.87 -12.15
CA ALA A 59 6.72 2.01 -12.76
C ALA A 59 7.39 3.35 -12.45
N LEU A 60 7.80 3.57 -11.20
CA LEU A 60 8.50 4.78 -10.79
C LEU A 60 9.89 4.90 -11.43
N GLU A 61 10.62 3.80 -11.58
CA GLU A 61 11.89 3.77 -12.31
C GLU A 61 11.70 4.09 -13.80
N GLN A 62 10.68 3.50 -14.45
CA GLN A 62 10.35 3.77 -15.86
C GLN A 62 9.91 5.23 -16.09
N ALA A 63 9.21 5.82 -15.12
CA ALA A 63 8.80 7.22 -15.16
C ALA A 63 9.97 8.19 -14.87
N GLY A 64 11.14 7.69 -14.48
CA GLY A 64 12.28 8.53 -14.07
C GLY A 64 12.09 9.23 -12.73
N GLU A 65 11.08 8.82 -11.97
CA GLU A 65 10.78 9.28 -10.60
C GLU A 65 11.77 8.70 -9.59
N LEU A 66 12.42 7.60 -9.96
CA LEU A 66 13.46 6.94 -9.21
C LEU A 66 14.77 6.93 -10.02
N ALA A 67 15.78 7.64 -9.51
CA ALA A 67 17.09 7.69 -10.12
C ALA A 67 18.03 6.65 -9.47
N PRO A 68 18.75 5.83 -10.26
CA PRO A 68 19.80 4.99 -9.72
C PRO A 68 20.91 5.89 -9.19
N LYS A 69 21.22 5.82 -7.89
CA LYS A 69 22.37 6.53 -7.33
C LYS A 69 23.64 5.89 -7.90
N ARG A 70 24.28 6.55 -8.87
CA ARG A 70 25.62 6.19 -9.34
C ARG A 70 26.61 6.46 -8.19
N GLY A 71 26.75 5.51 -7.28
CA GLY A 71 27.79 5.50 -6.26
C GLY A 71 29.16 5.47 -6.93
N GLY A 72 30.01 6.45 -6.65
CA GLY A 72 31.36 6.51 -7.18
C GLY A 72 32.20 5.28 -6.79
N ARG A 73 32.88 4.70 -7.79
CA ARG A 73 34.06 3.82 -7.77
C ARG A 73 34.19 2.65 -6.76
N LEU A 74 33.19 2.30 -5.95
CA LEU A 74 33.23 1.13 -5.07
C LEU A 74 32.02 0.22 -5.28
N SER A 75 32.23 -0.86 -6.02
CA SER A 75 31.20 -1.76 -6.59
C SER A 75 30.64 -2.84 -5.62
N PHE A 76 30.48 -2.54 -4.32
CA PHE A 76 30.03 -3.55 -3.33
C PHE A 76 28.94 -3.05 -2.35
N GLY A 77 28.05 -2.17 -2.81
CA GLY A 77 26.85 -1.79 -2.07
C GLY A 77 25.59 -2.03 -2.90
N SER A 78 24.53 -2.55 -2.27
CA SER A 78 23.19 -2.66 -2.88
C SER A 78 22.82 -1.34 -3.56
N GLN A 79 22.40 -1.40 -4.83
CA GLN A 79 22.02 -0.26 -5.65
C GLN A 79 20.91 0.54 -4.92
N ARG A 80 21.29 1.66 -4.31
CA ARG A 80 20.35 2.51 -3.58
C ARG A 80 19.67 3.42 -4.59
N VAL A 81 18.37 3.29 -4.73
CA VAL A 81 17.55 4.11 -5.61
C VAL A 81 17.15 5.37 -4.85
N GLU A 82 17.30 6.55 -5.44
CA GLU A 82 16.91 7.83 -4.82
C GLU A 82 15.76 8.49 -5.59
N PRO A 83 14.78 9.09 -4.89
CA PRO A 83 13.71 9.86 -5.55
C PRO A 83 14.30 11.02 -6.35
N ALA A 84 13.90 11.16 -7.61
CA ALA A 84 14.23 12.30 -8.44
C ALA A 84 13.37 13.52 -8.05
N ASP A 85 13.87 14.73 -8.29
CA ASP A 85 13.11 15.96 -8.05
C ASP A 85 12.17 16.26 -9.22
N THR A 86 11.04 15.57 -9.24
CA THR A 86 9.98 15.71 -10.24
C THR A 86 8.80 16.54 -9.71
N PRO A 87 7.93 17.09 -10.58
CA PRO A 87 6.68 17.70 -10.16
C PRO A 87 5.79 16.76 -9.35
N ALA A 88 5.74 15.47 -9.71
CA ALA A 88 4.96 14.46 -8.99
C ALA A 88 5.52 14.24 -7.58
N ARG A 89 6.85 14.17 -7.43
CA ARG A 89 7.53 14.04 -6.14
C ARG A 89 7.25 15.25 -5.24
N ARG A 90 7.33 16.48 -5.79
CA ARG A 90 7.02 17.70 -5.04
C ARG A 90 5.56 17.74 -4.60
N ARG A 91 4.63 17.34 -5.46
CA ARG A 91 3.20 17.22 -5.11
C ARG A 91 2.98 16.20 -3.99
N ALA A 92 3.60 15.03 -4.08
CA ALA A 92 3.52 14.01 -3.03
C ALA A 92 4.11 14.50 -1.70
N ALA A 93 5.25 15.20 -1.74
CA ALA A 93 5.84 15.80 -0.55
C ALA A 93 4.95 16.90 0.06
N GLY A 94 4.28 17.70 -0.77
CA GLY A 94 3.30 18.70 -0.32
C GLY A 94 2.14 18.07 0.43
N ARG A 95 1.50 17.04 -0.15
CA ARG A 95 0.40 16.30 0.51
C ARG A 95 0.82 15.65 1.82
N TRP A 96 2.05 15.14 1.88
CA TRP A 96 2.62 14.60 3.11
C TRP A 96 2.82 15.68 4.17
N ALA A 97 3.39 16.84 3.79
CA ALA A 97 3.59 17.97 4.70
C ALA A 97 2.26 18.56 5.22
N GLU A 98 1.22 18.54 4.38
CA GLU A 98 -0.15 18.94 4.74
C GLU A 98 -0.86 17.89 5.61
N ARG A 99 -0.25 16.73 5.85
CA ARG A 99 -0.84 15.57 6.54
C ARG A 99 -2.21 15.24 5.97
N GLU A 100 -2.29 15.11 4.63
CA GLU A 100 -3.52 14.72 3.95
C GLU A 100 -4.17 13.52 4.66
N PRO A 101 -5.44 13.61 5.10
CA PRO A 101 -6.00 12.68 6.08
C PRO A 101 -5.86 11.20 5.72
N VAL A 102 -6.15 10.86 4.46
CA VAL A 102 -6.08 9.47 3.97
C VAL A 102 -4.64 8.98 3.94
N LEU A 103 -3.72 9.84 3.52
CA LEU A 103 -2.30 9.52 3.45
C LEU A 103 -1.71 9.30 4.85
N ALA A 104 -2.09 10.14 5.82
CA ALA A 104 -1.67 10.01 7.21
C ALA A 104 -2.23 8.72 7.84
N ALA A 105 -3.53 8.44 7.67
CA ALA A 105 -4.12 7.22 8.20
C ALA A 105 -3.46 5.94 7.64
N LEU A 106 -3.21 5.89 6.33
CA LEU A 106 -2.53 4.76 5.72
C LEU A 106 -1.05 4.65 6.17
N ALA A 107 -0.35 5.77 6.35
CA ALA A 107 1.03 5.78 6.84
C ALA A 107 1.13 5.27 8.29
N ALA A 108 0.15 5.59 9.13
CA ALA A 108 0.04 5.07 10.49
C ALA A 108 -0.10 3.54 10.50
N VAL A 109 -0.97 2.97 9.64
CA VAL A 109 -1.15 1.50 9.53
C VAL A 109 0.17 0.77 9.24
N VAL A 110 1.04 1.36 8.42
CA VAL A 110 2.33 0.75 8.06
C VAL A 110 3.51 1.22 8.93
N GLY A 111 3.25 2.00 9.98
CA GLY A 111 4.27 2.48 10.93
C GLY A 111 5.28 3.46 10.35
N ILE A 112 4.88 4.24 9.32
CA ILE A 112 5.74 5.29 8.73
C ILE A 112 5.66 6.59 9.55
N ASP A 113 4.55 6.82 10.27
CA ASP A 113 4.42 7.97 11.15
C ASP A 113 5.23 7.79 12.44
N GLY A 114 6.13 8.75 12.71
CA GLY A 114 6.95 8.82 13.92
C GLY A 114 6.28 9.52 15.10
N GLU A 115 5.06 10.01 14.93
CA GLU A 115 4.28 10.71 15.96
C GLU A 115 2.83 10.24 15.90
N ASP A 116 2.31 9.84 17.06
CA ASP A 116 0.96 9.34 17.30
C ASP A 116 -0.09 10.19 16.55
N PRO A 117 -0.91 9.63 15.66
CA PRO A 117 -1.98 10.36 15.02
C PRO A 117 -3.02 10.69 16.10
N GLY A 118 -2.90 11.87 16.70
CA GLY A 118 -3.95 12.43 17.54
C GLY A 118 -5.25 12.50 16.75
N GLU A 119 -6.29 11.85 17.28
CA GLU A 119 -7.63 11.64 16.69
C GLU A 119 -7.63 10.98 15.29
N GLU A 120 -8.38 9.88 15.16
CA GLU A 120 -8.65 9.29 13.85
C GLU A 120 -9.27 10.37 12.95
N PRO A 121 -8.67 10.65 11.78
CA PRO A 121 -9.22 11.65 10.89
C PRO A 121 -10.62 11.22 10.46
N GLY A 122 -11.63 11.99 10.87
CA GLY A 122 -12.97 11.85 10.30
C GLY A 122 -12.89 12.15 8.80
N PHE A 123 -13.14 11.15 7.97
CA PHE A 123 -13.26 11.36 6.53
C PHE A 123 -14.68 11.81 6.21
N ASP A 124 -14.81 12.75 5.27
CA ASP A 124 -16.12 13.18 4.76
C ASP A 124 -16.85 12.08 3.96
N ASP A 125 -16.13 11.02 3.59
CA ASP A 125 -16.58 9.93 2.74
C ASP A 125 -16.64 8.59 3.50
N GLU A 126 -17.82 7.97 3.49
CA GLU A 126 -18.09 6.69 4.17
C GLU A 126 -17.35 5.50 3.52
N ALA A 127 -17.19 5.51 2.19
CA ALA A 127 -16.44 4.47 1.49
C ALA A 127 -14.96 4.55 1.86
N VAL A 128 -14.40 5.77 1.95
CA VAL A 128 -13.01 5.98 2.42
C VAL A 128 -12.84 5.51 3.85
N THR A 129 -13.77 5.87 4.74
CA THR A 129 -13.76 5.42 6.14
C THR A 129 -13.76 3.90 6.25
N THR A 130 -14.62 3.23 5.48
CA THR A 130 -14.73 1.78 5.47
C THR A 130 -13.45 1.10 4.96
N VAL A 131 -12.87 1.61 3.87
CA VAL A 131 -11.63 1.06 3.31
C VAL A 131 -10.47 1.24 4.30
N VAL A 132 -10.32 2.40 4.92
CA VAL A 132 -9.25 2.65 5.91
C VAL A 132 -9.39 1.73 7.11
N ALA A 133 -10.61 1.53 7.63
CA ALA A 133 -10.86 0.61 8.73
C ALA A 133 -10.45 -0.84 8.37
N ILE A 134 -10.86 -1.32 7.19
CA ILE A 134 -10.51 -2.68 6.72
C ILE A 134 -8.98 -2.83 6.53
N VAL A 135 -8.31 -1.78 6.04
CA VAL A 135 -6.85 -1.80 5.86
C VAL A 135 -6.14 -1.81 7.22
N HIS A 136 -6.64 -1.07 8.20
CA HIS A 136 -6.12 -1.11 9.57
C HIS A 136 -6.25 -2.50 10.18
N ASP A 137 -7.43 -3.12 10.07
CA ASP A 137 -7.68 -4.48 10.58
C ASP A 137 -6.77 -5.51 9.90
N ALA A 138 -6.66 -5.46 8.57
CA ALA A 138 -5.74 -6.33 7.83
C ALA A 138 -4.27 -6.11 8.21
N GLY A 139 -3.86 -4.87 8.52
CA GLY A 139 -2.53 -4.54 9.03
C GLY A 139 -2.26 -5.20 10.38
N MET A 140 -3.22 -5.10 11.31
CA MET A 140 -3.14 -5.74 12.62
C MET A 140 -3.08 -7.26 12.54
N GLU A 141 -3.86 -7.88 11.66
CA GLU A 141 -3.80 -9.32 11.41
C GLU A 141 -2.45 -9.76 10.84
N LEU A 142 -1.89 -8.99 9.89
CA LEU A 142 -0.58 -9.28 9.32
C LEU A 142 0.52 -9.23 10.40
N GLU A 143 0.48 -8.24 11.29
CA GLU A 143 1.42 -8.16 12.41
C GLU A 143 1.27 -9.33 13.39
N ALA A 144 0.05 -9.76 13.70
CA ALA A 144 -0.18 -10.94 14.52
C ALA A 144 0.42 -12.21 13.87
N VAL A 145 0.26 -12.37 12.55
CA VAL A 145 0.86 -13.48 11.79
C VAL A 145 2.38 -13.42 11.80
N ARG A 146 2.98 -12.22 11.63
CA ARG A 146 4.43 -12.01 11.70
C ARG A 146 4.98 -12.37 13.07
N GLN A 147 4.31 -11.93 14.14
CA GLN A 147 4.71 -12.22 15.51
C GLN A 147 4.71 -13.72 15.79
N ARG A 148 3.64 -14.44 15.39
CA ARG A 148 3.56 -15.90 15.51
C ARG A 148 4.72 -16.59 14.79
N ARG A 149 4.97 -16.23 13.52
CA ARG A 149 6.08 -16.80 12.74
C ARG A 149 7.45 -16.51 13.36
N SER A 150 7.64 -15.33 13.95
CA SER A 150 8.87 -14.95 14.64
C SER A 150 9.15 -15.88 15.84
N ILE A 151 8.12 -16.14 16.65
CA ILE A 151 8.19 -17.07 17.79
C ILE A 151 8.48 -18.49 17.32
N GLU A 152 7.79 -18.97 16.28
CA GLU A 152 8.02 -20.29 15.70
C GLU A 152 9.46 -20.43 15.17
N ASN A 153 9.93 -19.46 14.38
CA ASN A 153 11.29 -19.46 13.85
C ASN A 153 12.35 -19.41 14.96
N ALA A 154 12.12 -18.64 16.03
CA ALA A 154 13.01 -18.60 17.19
C ALA A 154 13.03 -19.95 17.93
N ALA A 155 11.87 -20.63 18.06
CA ALA A 155 11.79 -21.97 18.62
C ALA A 155 12.57 -22.99 17.77
N PHE A 156 12.42 -22.97 16.44
CA PHE A 156 13.19 -23.83 15.52
C PHE A 156 14.70 -23.53 15.56
N ALA A 157 15.09 -22.26 15.64
CA ALA A 157 16.50 -21.86 15.74
C ALA A 157 17.15 -22.33 17.05
N ASN A 158 16.39 -22.39 18.15
CA ASN A 158 16.87 -22.93 19.43
C ASN A 158 17.04 -24.45 19.40
N VAL A 159 16.20 -25.20 18.67
CA VAL A 159 16.34 -26.65 18.49
C VAL A 159 17.62 -27.03 17.73
N TRP A 160 18.03 -26.22 16.75
CA TRP A 160 19.27 -26.42 15.99
C TRP A 160 20.54 -25.85 16.64
N ARG A 161 20.42 -25.23 17.83
CA ARG A 161 21.55 -24.71 18.64
C ARG A 161 21.79 -25.50 19.94
N GLY A 162 21.29 -26.74 20.04
CA GLY A 162 21.71 -27.70 21.08
C GLY A 162 23.08 -28.32 20.75
N PRO A 163 23.91 -28.64 21.77
CA PRO A 163 25.36 -28.94 21.66
C PRO A 163 25.74 -30.14 20.81
#